data_AF-A0A957EAP2-F1
#
_entry.id   AF-A0A957EAP2-F1
#
_cell.length_a   1.000
_cell.length_b   1.000
_cell.length_c   1.000
_cell.angle_alpha   90.00
_cell.angle_beta   90.00
_cell.angle_gamma   90.00
#
_symmetry.space_group_name_H-M   'P 1'
#
loop_
_entity.id
_entity.type
_entity.pdbx_description
1 polymer ?
#
loop_
_entity_poly.entity_id
_entity_poly.type
_entity_poly.pdbx_seq_one_letter_code
_entity_poly.pdbx_strand_id
1 'polypeptide(L)'
;MKRSRLFFSLSLLVLSLLLGCQAQWSLEPLPTRVQAISLPGPVTPATAIPVTFTPVPQTAVASDTQLAQSGLLSSLPATNTPLPIPTNTPVTPTATPTETPTETPVGLPTPVIKPLNEYNLDEVIPYQAFPVPANNNGWGVHWMPTVSQEHGVVDQFVAELVRMHIKWVVFLNEGTQIGDNDYLVDKLVANGIMPVMRLYRSGVLPYDGNIGPMVAHYRARGVYYFQLYNEPNVNVENHQGFANPNQYARAWAAAA
;
A
#
# COMPACT_ATOMS: atom_id res chain seq x y z
N MET A 1 38.34 -58.78 10.59
CA MET A 1 37.67 -57.76 11.43
C MET A 1 37.18 -56.61 10.54
N LYS A 2 35.95 -56.68 9.99
CA LYS A 2 35.41 -55.66 9.06
C LYS A 2 33.87 -55.67 8.96
N ARG A 3 33.16 -55.89 10.08
CA ARG A 3 31.68 -55.97 10.10
C ARG A 3 30.97 -55.08 11.12
N SER A 4 31.68 -54.22 11.87
CA SER A 4 31.07 -53.46 12.98
C SER A 4 30.62 -52.03 12.63
N ARG A 5 31.02 -51.47 11.47
CA ARG A 5 30.77 -50.04 11.16
C ARG A 5 29.46 -49.74 10.41
N LEU A 6 28.72 -50.74 9.94
CA LEU A 6 27.46 -50.49 9.21
C LEU A 6 26.24 -50.35 10.14
N PHE A 7 26.25 -50.98 11.31
CA PHE A 7 25.10 -50.96 12.22
C PHE A 7 24.99 -49.67 13.04
N PHE A 8 26.10 -48.97 13.29
CA PHE A 8 26.07 -47.70 14.01
C PHE A 8 25.55 -46.54 13.16
N SER A 9 25.82 -46.56 11.85
CA SER A 9 25.40 -45.49 10.92
C SER A 9 23.90 -45.52 10.61
N LEU A 10 23.29 -46.72 10.61
CA LEU A 10 21.86 -46.87 10.33
C LEU A 10 21.00 -46.52 11.55
N SER A 11 21.54 -46.69 12.77
CA SER A 11 20.82 -46.38 14.01
C SER A 11 20.72 -44.87 14.27
N LEU A 12 21.70 -44.07 13.83
CA LEU A 12 21.67 -42.61 13.95
C LEU A 12 20.69 -41.94 12.96
N LEU A 13 20.45 -42.57 11.80
CA LEU A 13 19.52 -42.07 10.78
C LEU A 13 18.04 -42.32 11.16
N VAL A 14 17.75 -43.37 11.92
CA VAL A 14 16.38 -43.68 12.39
C VAL A 14 16.00 -42.83 13.60
N LEU A 15 16.96 -42.42 14.43
CA LEU A 15 16.70 -41.54 15.57
C LEU A 15 16.40 -40.09 15.14
N SER A 16 16.98 -39.61 14.03
CA SER A 16 16.69 -38.27 13.49
C SER A 16 15.37 -38.19 12.72
N LEU A 17 14.81 -39.31 12.27
CA LEU A 17 13.49 -39.37 11.61
C LEU A 17 12.31 -39.44 12.60
N LEU A 18 12.54 -39.80 13.87
CA LEU A 18 11.48 -39.92 14.89
C LEU A 18 11.34 -38.68 15.81
N LEU A 19 12.27 -37.73 15.76
CA LEU A 19 12.22 -36.48 16.54
C LEU A 19 11.61 -35.27 15.77
N GLY A 20 11.18 -35.47 14.52
CA GLY A 20 10.72 -34.39 13.63
C GLY A 20 9.23 -33.99 13.73
N CYS A 21 8.47 -34.44 14.73
CA CYS A 21 6.99 -34.31 14.70
C CYS A 21 6.34 -33.56 15.88
N GLN A 22 7.05 -32.70 16.63
CA GLN A 22 6.43 -31.91 17.72
C GLN A 22 6.91 -30.45 17.80
N ALA A 23 7.17 -29.80 16.66
CA ALA A 23 7.20 -28.34 16.63
C ALA A 23 5.80 -27.83 16.27
N GLN A 24 4.84 -27.95 17.19
CA GLN A 24 3.61 -27.16 17.11
C GLN A 24 3.97 -25.74 17.47
N TRP A 25 4.20 -24.92 16.45
CA TRP A 25 4.22 -23.48 16.62
C TRP A 25 2.79 -23.12 16.99
N SER A 26 2.59 -22.75 18.26
CA SER A 26 1.34 -22.15 18.72
C SER A 26 1.18 -20.82 17.99
N LEU A 27 0.56 -20.85 16.81
CA LEU A 27 0.01 -19.66 16.19
C LEU A 27 -1.06 -19.15 17.14
N GLU A 28 -0.71 -18.09 17.86
CA GLU A 28 -1.63 -17.36 18.70
C GLU A 28 -2.86 -16.97 17.85
N PRO A 29 -4.10 -17.24 18.31
CA PRO A 29 -5.29 -16.92 17.55
C PRO A 29 -5.33 -15.41 17.26
N LEU A 30 -5.53 -15.07 15.99
CA LEU A 30 -5.50 -13.69 15.53
C LEU A 30 -6.53 -12.83 16.31
N PRO A 31 -6.13 -11.63 16.79
CA PRO A 31 -7.00 -10.77 17.55
C PRO A 31 -8.21 -10.33 16.71
N THR A 32 -9.40 -10.50 17.25
CA THR A 32 -10.69 -10.21 16.60
C THR A 32 -11.04 -8.71 16.57
N ARG A 33 -10.18 -7.84 17.14
CA ARG A 33 -10.37 -6.39 17.16
C ARG A 33 -9.05 -5.63 17.04
N VAL A 34 -9.10 -4.55 16.26
CA VAL A 34 -8.01 -3.58 16.05
C VAL A 34 -7.74 -2.86 17.37
N GLN A 35 -6.58 -3.10 17.98
CA GLN A 35 -5.98 -2.20 18.97
C GLN A 35 -4.97 -1.30 18.27
N ALA A 36 -4.94 -0.01 18.63
CA ALA A 36 -3.91 0.91 18.18
C ALA A 36 -2.54 0.42 18.68
N ILE A 37 -1.56 0.32 17.78
CA ILE A 37 -0.20 -0.13 18.12
C ILE A 37 0.67 1.08 18.42
N SER A 38 1.34 1.04 19.57
CA SER A 38 2.53 1.85 19.83
C SER A 38 3.72 1.23 19.10
N LEU A 39 4.30 1.97 18.16
CA LEU A 39 5.55 1.57 17.50
C LEU A 39 6.72 1.70 18.50
N PRO A 40 7.68 0.76 18.55
CA PRO A 40 8.87 0.89 19.38
C PRO A 40 9.76 2.02 18.82
N GLY A 41 9.66 3.20 19.41
CA GLY A 41 10.59 4.32 19.26
C GLY A 41 11.40 4.54 20.55
N PRO A 42 12.49 5.33 20.51
CA PRO A 42 13.28 5.64 21.69
C PRO A 42 12.38 6.28 22.77
N VAL A 43 12.63 5.91 24.02
CA VAL A 43 11.92 6.37 25.22
C VAL A 43 12.16 7.88 25.45
N THR A 44 11.44 8.69 24.70
CA THR A 44 11.12 10.09 25.02
C THR A 44 9.60 10.18 25.17
N PRO A 45 9.04 11.05 26.04
CA PRO A 45 7.60 11.11 26.24
C PRO A 45 6.92 11.33 24.89
N ALA A 46 6.16 10.32 24.49
CA ALA A 46 5.58 10.20 23.17
C ALA A 46 4.65 11.39 22.89
N THR A 47 5.09 12.30 22.02
CA THR A 47 4.14 13.09 21.25
C THR A 47 3.39 12.09 20.38
N ALA A 48 2.16 11.75 20.76
CA ALA A 48 1.30 10.90 19.95
C ALA A 48 1.19 11.52 18.56
N ILE A 49 1.67 10.81 17.54
CA ILE A 49 1.41 11.19 16.15
C ILE A 49 -0.11 11.06 15.97
N PRO A 50 -0.85 12.15 15.69
CA PRO A 50 -2.28 12.06 15.52
C PRO A 50 -2.57 11.21 14.28
N VAL A 51 -3.19 10.04 14.49
CA VAL A 51 -3.87 9.28 13.44
C VAL A 51 -5.14 10.02 13.06
N THR A 52 -5.00 11.09 12.27
CA THR A 52 -6.16 11.80 11.74
C THR A 52 -5.90 12.15 10.28
N PHE A 53 -5.96 11.14 9.43
CA PHE A 53 -6.36 11.37 8.05
C PHE A 53 -7.88 11.40 8.02
N THR A 54 -8.47 12.57 8.34
CA THR A 54 -9.87 12.82 8.02
C THR A 54 -9.90 13.22 6.55
N PRO A 55 -10.44 12.39 5.64
CA PRO A 55 -10.67 12.86 4.27
C PRO A 55 -11.56 14.09 4.35
N VAL A 56 -11.13 15.20 3.76
CA VAL A 56 -12.00 16.34 3.55
C VAL A 56 -13.15 15.85 2.67
N PRO A 57 -14.43 16.03 3.06
CA PRO A 57 -15.53 15.70 2.17
C PRO A 57 -15.41 16.58 0.92
N GLN A 58 -15.01 15.98 -0.20
CA GLN A 58 -15.16 16.64 -1.49
C GLN A 58 -16.62 16.52 -1.88
N THR A 59 -17.33 17.64 -1.82
CA THR A 59 -18.63 17.78 -2.47
C THR A 59 -18.42 17.55 -3.96
N ALA A 60 -19.01 16.48 -4.52
CA ALA A 60 -19.05 16.30 -5.96
C ALA A 60 -19.68 17.53 -6.58
N VAL A 61 -18.92 18.27 -7.40
CA VAL A 61 -19.49 19.29 -8.28
C VAL A 61 -20.32 18.52 -9.31
N ALA A 62 -21.63 18.73 -9.28
CA ALA A 62 -22.51 18.22 -10.32
C ALA A 62 -22.10 18.88 -11.65
N SER A 63 -21.46 18.12 -12.53
CA SER A 63 -21.34 18.51 -13.93
C SER A 63 -22.67 18.23 -14.60
N ASP A 64 -23.39 19.28 -14.93
CA ASP A 64 -24.57 19.25 -15.78
C ASP A 64 -24.20 18.71 -17.17
N THR A 65 -24.35 17.40 -17.35
CA THR A 65 -24.59 16.82 -18.68
C THR A 65 -25.71 15.79 -18.58
N GLN A 66 -26.92 16.32 -18.68
CA GLN A 66 -28.15 15.58 -18.87
C GLN A 66 -28.10 14.85 -20.23
N LEU A 67 -27.94 13.52 -20.22
CA LEU A 67 -28.37 12.66 -21.32
C LEU A 67 -29.06 11.42 -20.76
N ALA A 68 -30.30 11.25 -21.22
CA ALA A 68 -31.32 10.34 -20.74
C ALA A 68 -30.91 8.87 -20.68
N GLN A 69 -31.17 8.23 -19.55
CA GLN A 69 -31.49 6.81 -19.46
C GLN A 69 -32.67 6.61 -18.50
N SER A 70 -33.86 6.95 -19.00
CA SER A 70 -35.12 6.48 -18.44
C SER A 70 -35.32 5.03 -18.88
N GLY A 71 -35.40 4.09 -17.94
CA GLY A 71 -36.01 2.78 -18.21
C GLY A 71 -35.38 1.58 -17.52
N LEU A 72 -35.23 1.57 -16.19
CA LEU A 72 -34.95 0.32 -15.46
C LEU A 72 -35.60 0.21 -14.05
N LEU A 73 -36.63 0.99 -13.73
CA LEU A 73 -37.33 0.90 -12.42
C LEU A 73 -38.77 0.38 -12.49
N SER A 74 -39.17 -0.28 -13.58
CA SER A 74 -40.56 -0.73 -13.80
C SER A 74 -40.83 -2.21 -13.47
N SER A 75 -40.14 -2.81 -12.50
CA SER A 75 -40.42 -4.20 -12.13
C SER A 75 -40.16 -4.52 -10.65
N LEU A 76 -40.89 -3.90 -9.74
CA LEU A 76 -41.07 -4.42 -8.38
C LEU A 76 -42.58 -4.46 -8.05
N PRO A 77 -43.10 -5.59 -7.52
CA PRO A 77 -44.51 -5.71 -7.20
C PRO A 77 -44.90 -4.86 -5.98
N ALA A 78 -46.07 -4.23 -6.05
CA ALA A 78 -46.62 -3.42 -4.97
C ALA A 78 -47.14 -4.31 -3.83
N THR A 79 -46.50 -4.26 -2.66
CA THR A 79 -47.01 -4.88 -1.43
C THR A 79 -47.93 -3.89 -0.72
N ASN A 80 -49.24 -4.16 -0.71
CA ASN A 80 -50.28 -3.36 -0.06
C ASN A 80 -50.35 -3.61 1.47
N THR A 81 -49.34 -3.20 2.22
CA THR A 81 -49.42 -3.16 3.69
C THR A 81 -49.04 -1.75 4.17
N PRO A 82 -49.98 -0.94 4.69
CA PRO A 82 -49.64 0.39 5.20
C PRO A 82 -48.80 0.25 6.48
N LEU A 83 -47.61 0.85 6.47
CA LEU A 83 -46.77 1.02 7.65
C LEU A 83 -47.42 2.07 8.59
N PRO A 84 -47.36 1.87 9.92
CA PRO A 84 -47.94 2.83 10.87
C PRO A 84 -47.22 4.18 10.81
N ILE A 85 -48.00 5.25 10.76
CA ILE A 85 -47.54 6.64 10.79
C ILE A 85 -46.97 6.92 12.19
N PRO A 86 -45.72 7.41 12.33
CA PRO A 86 -45.18 7.79 13.63
C PRO A 86 -45.95 8.99 14.19
N THR A 87 -46.40 8.87 15.43
CA THR A 87 -47.07 9.94 16.19
C THR A 87 -46.02 10.96 16.65
N ASN A 88 -46.27 12.24 16.40
CA ASN A 88 -45.42 13.35 16.86
C ASN A 88 -45.50 13.49 18.39
N THR A 89 -44.55 12.89 19.11
CA THR A 89 -44.28 13.24 20.51
C THR A 89 -43.51 14.57 20.53
N PRO A 90 -43.92 15.59 21.31
CA PRO A 90 -43.16 16.83 21.43
C PRO A 90 -41.79 16.55 22.07
N VAL A 91 -40.72 16.81 21.31
CA VAL A 91 -39.34 16.74 21.84
C VAL A 91 -39.01 18.10 22.43
N THR A 92 -38.68 18.15 23.72
CA THR A 92 -38.14 19.35 24.36
C THR A 92 -36.79 19.68 23.70
N PRO A 93 -36.55 20.92 23.24
CA PRO A 93 -35.28 21.28 22.63
C PRO A 93 -34.16 21.18 23.65
N THR A 94 -33.21 20.27 23.42
CA THR A 94 -31.93 20.21 24.12
C THR A 94 -31.16 21.49 23.84
N ALA A 95 -30.61 22.13 24.87
CA ALA A 95 -29.81 23.34 24.74
C ALA A 95 -28.69 23.16 23.71
N THR A 96 -28.63 24.06 22.73
CA THR A 96 -27.56 24.13 21.74
C THR A 96 -26.22 24.29 22.47
N PRO A 97 -25.21 23.43 22.23
CA PRO A 97 -23.90 23.62 22.82
C PRO A 97 -23.33 24.97 22.35
N THR A 98 -22.93 25.81 23.29
CA THR A 98 -22.20 27.06 23.00
C THR A 98 -20.90 26.69 22.32
N GLU A 99 -20.70 27.14 21.08
CA GLU A 99 -19.43 26.95 20.38
C GLU A 99 -18.32 27.63 21.18
N THR A 100 -17.43 26.81 21.73
CA THR A 100 -16.18 27.30 22.30
C THR A 100 -15.31 27.73 21.13
N PRO A 101 -14.82 28.98 21.08
CA PRO A 101 -13.94 29.41 20.00
C PRO A 101 -12.69 28.53 20.01
N THR A 102 -12.57 27.67 19.00
CA THR A 102 -11.34 26.94 18.70
C THR A 102 -10.29 27.98 18.32
N GLU A 103 -9.21 28.06 19.08
CA GLU A 103 -8.06 28.89 18.71
C GLU A 103 -7.65 28.55 17.28
N THR A 104 -7.70 29.55 16.40
CA THR A 104 -7.17 29.41 15.04
C THR A 104 -5.67 29.17 15.20
N PRO A 105 -5.13 28.01 14.75
CA PRO A 105 -3.70 27.77 14.85
C PRO A 105 -2.96 28.93 14.18
N VAL A 106 -2.11 29.61 14.93
CA VAL A 106 -1.16 30.60 14.39
C VAL A 106 -0.47 29.93 13.21
N GLY A 107 -0.60 30.53 12.02
CA GLY A 107 -0.21 29.92 10.76
C GLY A 107 1.17 29.27 10.86
N LEU A 108 1.20 27.95 10.73
CA LEU A 108 2.47 27.21 10.65
C LEU A 108 3.31 27.86 9.55
N PRO A 109 4.61 28.10 9.77
CA PRO A 109 5.47 28.65 8.72
C PRO A 109 5.37 27.76 7.48
N THR A 110 5.21 28.37 6.31
CA THR A 110 5.20 27.65 5.03
C THR A 110 6.47 26.79 4.98
N PRO A 111 6.36 25.45 4.87
CA PRO A 111 7.53 24.58 4.87
C PRO A 111 8.43 24.92 3.68
N VAL A 112 9.72 25.10 3.93
CA VAL A 112 10.73 25.30 2.87
C VAL A 112 10.91 23.96 2.18
N ILE A 113 10.50 23.87 0.91
CA ILE A 113 10.66 22.66 0.11
C ILE A 113 12.11 22.54 -0.36
N LYS A 114 12.81 21.54 0.17
CA LYS A 114 14.17 21.14 -0.23
C LYS A 114 14.12 19.99 -1.24
N PRO A 115 15.21 19.74 -2.00
CA PRO A 115 15.41 18.48 -2.71
C PRO A 115 15.26 17.26 -1.79
N LEU A 116 14.69 16.16 -2.31
CA LEU A 116 14.33 14.99 -1.51
C LEU A 116 15.54 14.33 -0.79
N ASN A 117 16.76 14.51 -1.30
CA ASN A 117 18.00 14.02 -0.69
C ASN A 117 18.57 14.91 0.42
N GLU A 118 17.96 16.05 0.71
CA GLU A 118 18.43 17.01 1.74
C GLU A 118 17.61 16.96 3.04
N TYR A 119 16.57 16.12 3.10
CA TYR A 119 15.82 15.87 4.33
C TYR A 119 16.56 14.87 5.22
N ASN A 120 16.55 15.12 6.53
CA ASN A 120 17.02 14.14 7.50
C ASN A 120 16.01 12.99 7.65
N LEU A 121 16.46 11.82 8.13
CA LEU A 121 15.61 10.64 8.31
C LEU A 121 14.42 10.88 9.27
N ASP A 122 14.60 11.76 10.24
CA ASP A 122 13.62 12.16 11.25
C ASP A 122 12.82 13.41 10.87
N GLU A 123 13.10 14.02 9.72
CA GLU A 123 12.41 15.21 9.24
C GLU A 123 11.10 14.84 8.52
N VAL A 124 10.00 15.53 8.85
CA VAL A 124 8.74 15.38 8.13
C VAL A 124 8.89 15.99 6.74
N ILE A 125 8.86 15.15 5.72
CA ILE A 125 8.97 15.57 4.33
C ILE A 125 7.58 16.08 3.86
N PRO A 126 7.45 17.35 3.44
CA PRO A 126 6.20 17.86 2.90
C PRO A 126 5.88 17.15 1.57
N TYR A 127 4.60 16.86 1.33
CA TYR A 127 4.13 16.19 0.11
C TYR A 127 4.65 16.85 -1.18
N GLN A 128 4.73 18.19 -1.19
CA GLN A 128 5.19 18.99 -2.33
C GLN A 128 6.68 18.77 -2.65
N ALA A 129 7.46 18.17 -1.76
CA ALA A 129 8.86 17.83 -2.03
C ALA A 129 9.02 16.56 -2.88
N PHE A 130 7.98 15.74 -2.99
CA PHE A 130 8.05 14.53 -3.78
C PHE A 130 7.96 14.85 -5.29
N PRO A 131 8.83 14.25 -6.12
CA PRO A 131 8.91 14.61 -7.53
C PRO A 131 7.66 14.19 -8.28
N VAL A 132 7.24 15.03 -9.22
CA VAL A 132 6.14 14.75 -10.15
C VAL A 132 6.68 14.76 -11.59
N PRO A 133 6.09 13.98 -12.52
CA PRO A 133 6.50 14.00 -13.91
C PRO A 133 6.29 15.39 -14.52
N ALA A 134 7.17 15.78 -15.44
CA ALA A 134 7.01 17.01 -16.19
C ALA A 134 5.70 16.98 -17.01
N ASN A 135 4.98 18.11 -17.02
CA ASN A 135 3.65 18.22 -17.64
C ASN A 135 2.68 17.14 -17.12
N ASN A 136 2.70 16.91 -15.80
CA ASN A 136 1.80 15.97 -15.14
C ASN A 136 0.34 16.28 -15.51
N ASN A 137 -0.35 15.30 -16.07
CA ASN A 137 -1.77 15.37 -16.41
C ASN A 137 -2.65 14.48 -15.50
N GLY A 138 -2.04 13.83 -14.49
CA GLY A 138 -2.72 12.90 -13.58
C GLY A 138 -3.00 11.52 -14.18
N TRP A 139 -2.68 11.27 -15.45
CA TRP A 139 -2.95 9.99 -16.09
C TRP A 139 -1.80 9.00 -15.89
N GLY A 140 -2.19 7.80 -15.44
CA GLY A 140 -1.28 6.69 -15.24
C GLY A 140 -1.88 5.37 -15.68
N VAL A 141 -1.01 4.38 -15.88
CA VAL A 141 -1.42 3.00 -16.14
C VAL A 141 -0.64 2.03 -15.26
N HIS A 142 -1.21 0.86 -15.03
CA HIS A 142 -0.44 -0.29 -14.61
C HIS A 142 0.18 -0.94 -15.85
N TRP A 143 1.46 -1.22 -15.79
CA TRP A 143 2.20 -1.96 -16.81
C TRP A 143 1.69 -3.41 -16.90
N MET A 144 2.24 -4.19 -17.83
CA MET A 144 1.91 -5.61 -17.93
C MET A 144 2.16 -6.33 -16.60
N PRO A 145 1.31 -7.31 -16.21
CA PRO A 145 1.43 -8.02 -14.93
C PRO A 145 2.54 -9.09 -14.98
N THR A 146 3.73 -8.70 -15.44
CA THR A 146 4.94 -9.51 -15.42
C THR A 146 6.08 -8.66 -14.84
N VAL A 147 7.06 -9.34 -14.25
CA VAL A 147 8.16 -8.69 -13.50
C VAL A 147 9.32 -8.21 -14.37
N SER A 148 9.33 -8.58 -15.66
CA SER A 148 10.28 -8.13 -16.67
C SER A 148 9.75 -8.42 -18.08
N GLN A 149 10.29 -7.74 -19.10
CA GLN A 149 9.95 -7.95 -20.50
C GLN A 149 11.18 -7.75 -21.40
N GLU A 150 11.13 -8.32 -22.59
CA GLU A 150 12.14 -8.08 -23.61
C GLU A 150 12.14 -6.62 -24.08
N HIS A 151 13.31 -6.11 -24.47
CA HIS A 151 13.48 -4.70 -24.85
C HIS A 151 12.55 -4.26 -25.99
N GLY A 152 12.29 -5.13 -26.98
CA GLY A 152 11.38 -4.82 -28.08
C GLY A 152 9.93 -4.58 -27.62
N VAL A 153 9.48 -5.31 -26.60
CA VAL A 153 8.17 -5.10 -25.97
C VAL A 153 8.17 -3.77 -25.21
N VAL A 154 9.22 -3.50 -24.43
CA VAL A 154 9.37 -2.21 -23.73
C VAL A 154 9.31 -1.05 -24.72
N ASP A 155 10.08 -1.09 -25.80
CA ASP A 155 10.12 -0.04 -26.82
C ASP A 155 8.75 0.21 -27.44
N GLN A 156 8.06 -0.86 -27.85
CA GLN A 156 6.73 -0.77 -28.44
C GLN A 156 5.75 -0.10 -27.49
N PHE A 157 5.65 -0.57 -26.25
CA PHE A 157 4.62 -0.08 -25.34
C PHE A 157 4.96 1.27 -24.71
N VAL A 158 6.23 1.59 -24.49
CA VAL A 158 6.62 2.95 -24.09
C VAL A 158 6.26 3.97 -25.17
N ALA A 159 6.43 3.63 -26.46
CA ALA A 159 5.99 4.50 -27.55
C ALA A 159 4.46 4.76 -27.51
N GLU A 160 3.66 3.73 -27.20
CA GLU A 160 2.21 3.89 -27.02
C GLU A 160 1.87 4.77 -25.81
N LEU A 161 2.57 4.62 -24.69
CA LEU A 161 2.38 5.48 -23.51
C LEU A 161 2.64 6.95 -23.84
N VAL A 162 3.69 7.23 -24.61
CA VAL A 162 4.02 8.59 -25.07
C VAL A 162 2.90 9.13 -25.97
N ARG A 163 2.42 8.34 -26.93
CA ARG A 163 1.31 8.71 -27.84
C ARG A 163 0.01 9.00 -27.07
N MET A 164 -0.22 8.29 -25.98
CA MET A 164 -1.37 8.48 -25.09
C MET A 164 -1.16 9.60 -24.06
N HIS A 165 0.00 10.25 -24.05
CA HIS A 165 0.39 11.25 -23.06
C HIS A 165 0.36 10.73 -21.60
N ILE A 166 0.59 9.45 -21.36
CA ILE A 166 0.66 8.90 -20.00
C ILE A 166 1.88 9.48 -19.26
N LYS A 167 1.71 9.78 -17.97
CA LYS A 167 2.76 10.38 -17.12
C LYS A 167 3.16 9.54 -15.92
N TRP A 168 2.37 8.54 -15.55
CA TRP A 168 2.67 7.64 -14.45
C TRP A 168 2.58 6.18 -14.89
N VAL A 169 3.54 5.35 -14.49
CA VAL A 169 3.51 3.91 -14.77
C VAL A 169 3.84 3.15 -13.50
N VAL A 170 2.89 2.31 -13.06
CA VAL A 170 3.16 1.30 -12.03
C VAL A 170 3.62 0.02 -12.72
N PHE A 171 4.73 -0.58 -12.29
CA PHE A 171 5.21 -1.85 -12.84
C PHE A 171 5.69 -2.78 -11.73
N LEU A 172 5.73 -4.08 -12.01
CA LEU A 172 6.15 -5.08 -11.04
C LEU A 172 7.67 -5.30 -11.10
N ASN A 173 8.28 -5.45 -9.93
CA ASN A 173 9.64 -5.95 -9.76
C ASN A 173 9.60 -7.24 -8.94
N GLU A 174 10.39 -8.24 -9.31
CA GLU A 174 10.47 -9.50 -8.57
C GLU A 174 11.17 -9.26 -7.22
N GLY A 175 10.39 -9.10 -6.14
CA GLY A 175 10.92 -8.80 -4.81
C GLY A 175 11.97 -7.66 -4.83
N THR A 176 13.20 -8.00 -4.46
CA THR A 176 14.36 -7.10 -4.38
C THR A 176 15.37 -7.33 -5.51
N GLN A 177 14.99 -8.02 -6.59
CA GLN A 177 15.82 -8.23 -7.77
C GLN A 177 16.27 -6.87 -8.34
N ILE A 178 17.55 -6.79 -8.72
CA ILE A 178 18.18 -5.60 -9.31
C ILE A 178 18.54 -5.93 -10.76
N GLY A 179 18.24 -5.02 -11.69
CA GLY A 179 18.71 -5.08 -13.07
C GLY A 179 17.62 -5.40 -14.09
N ASP A 180 16.71 -6.31 -13.77
CA ASP A 180 15.72 -6.84 -14.72
C ASP A 180 14.80 -5.76 -15.33
N ASN A 181 14.53 -4.69 -14.57
CA ASN A 181 13.71 -3.56 -15.01
C ASN A 181 14.51 -2.30 -15.38
N ASP A 182 15.85 -2.35 -15.43
CA ASP A 182 16.68 -1.17 -15.70
C ASP A 182 16.30 -0.53 -17.04
N TYR A 183 16.18 -1.35 -18.09
CA TYR A 183 15.83 -0.86 -19.42
C TYR A 183 14.45 -0.19 -19.45
N LEU A 184 13.45 -0.79 -18.80
CA LEU A 184 12.11 -0.20 -18.70
C LEU A 184 12.16 1.15 -17.98
N VAL A 185 12.83 1.22 -16.82
CA VAL A 185 12.96 2.45 -16.04
C VAL A 185 13.64 3.55 -16.85
N ASP A 186 14.75 3.24 -17.50
CA ASP A 186 15.50 4.21 -18.31
C ASP A 186 14.62 4.74 -19.46
N LYS A 187 13.86 3.87 -20.13
CA LYS A 187 12.94 4.27 -21.21
C LYS A 187 11.79 5.14 -20.70
N LEU A 188 11.21 4.84 -19.55
CA LEU A 188 10.14 5.66 -18.97
C LEU A 188 10.66 7.05 -18.59
N VAL A 189 11.78 7.11 -17.86
CA VAL A 189 12.37 8.36 -17.39
C VAL A 189 12.83 9.24 -18.55
N ALA A 190 13.48 8.65 -19.56
CA ALA A 190 13.88 9.38 -20.77
C ALA A 190 12.70 10.03 -21.52
N ASN A 191 11.49 9.48 -21.37
CA ASN A 191 10.26 10.00 -21.97
C ASN A 191 9.44 10.89 -21.01
N GLY A 192 10.01 11.26 -19.85
CA GLY A 192 9.33 12.09 -18.86
C GLY A 192 8.12 11.42 -18.23
N ILE A 193 8.14 10.09 -18.13
CA ILE A 193 7.12 9.27 -17.47
C ILE A 193 7.67 8.86 -16.12
N MET A 194 6.91 9.09 -15.04
CA MET A 194 7.32 8.76 -13.68
C MET A 194 7.09 7.27 -13.38
N PRO A 195 8.16 6.50 -13.12
CA PRO A 195 8.05 5.11 -12.71
C PRO A 195 7.63 4.99 -11.24
N VAL A 196 6.71 4.06 -10.97
CA VAL A 196 6.31 3.60 -9.65
C VAL A 196 6.58 2.11 -9.57
N MET A 197 7.56 1.70 -8.78
CA MET A 197 7.95 0.30 -8.69
C MET A 197 7.13 -0.41 -7.62
N ARG A 198 6.46 -1.49 -7.99
CA ARG A 198 5.81 -2.40 -7.03
C ARG A 198 6.68 -3.63 -6.81
N LEU A 199 7.05 -3.88 -5.56
CA LEU A 199 7.82 -5.07 -5.19
C LEU A 199 6.83 -6.24 -5.08
N TYR A 200 6.75 -7.02 -6.15
CA TYR A 200 5.88 -8.19 -6.22
C TYR A 200 6.41 -9.30 -5.31
N ARG A 201 5.51 -9.87 -4.50
CA ARG A 201 5.68 -11.12 -3.78
C ARG A 201 4.32 -11.75 -3.55
N SER A 202 4.31 -13.08 -3.51
CA SER A 202 3.14 -13.83 -3.05
C SER A 202 3.04 -13.71 -1.53
N GLY A 203 1.97 -13.09 -1.03
CA GLY A 203 1.76 -12.90 0.40
C GLY A 203 2.40 -11.63 0.99
N VAL A 204 1.96 -11.30 2.20
CA VAL A 204 2.57 -10.25 3.04
C VAL A 204 3.61 -10.89 3.96
N LEU A 205 4.80 -11.15 3.41
CA LEU A 205 5.93 -11.74 4.12
C LEU A 205 7.01 -10.67 4.40
N PRO A 206 7.79 -10.75 5.50
CA PRO A 206 8.91 -9.84 5.72
C PRO A 206 9.91 -9.82 4.55
N TYR A 207 10.53 -8.67 4.28
CA TYR A 207 11.68 -8.61 3.37
C TYR A 207 12.95 -9.08 4.10
N ASP A 208 13.86 -9.72 3.38
CA ASP A 208 15.12 -10.30 3.87
C ASP A 208 16.26 -9.27 4.00
N GLY A 209 15.91 -7.98 4.15
CA GLY A 209 16.87 -6.88 4.30
C GLY A 209 17.50 -6.36 3.01
N ASN A 210 17.13 -6.89 1.84
CA ASN A 210 17.73 -6.52 0.55
C ASN A 210 17.01 -5.36 -0.18
N ILE A 211 16.06 -4.67 0.46
CA ILE A 211 15.36 -3.53 -0.15
C ILE A 211 16.29 -2.35 -0.35
N GLY A 212 17.11 -2.00 0.64
CA GLY A 212 17.96 -0.81 0.61
C GLY A 212 18.84 -0.71 -0.65
N PRO A 213 19.61 -1.76 -0.99
CA PRO A 213 20.41 -1.78 -2.22
C PRO A 213 19.57 -1.62 -3.51
N MET A 214 18.41 -2.28 -3.59
CA MET A 214 17.51 -2.17 -4.74
C MET A 214 16.93 -0.76 -4.88
N VAL A 215 16.44 -0.18 -3.77
CA VAL A 215 15.91 1.19 -3.74
C VAL A 215 17.00 2.17 -4.15
N ALA A 216 18.22 2.02 -3.65
CA ALA A 216 19.34 2.90 -4.02
C ALA A 216 19.63 2.84 -5.53
N HIS A 217 19.67 1.63 -6.11
CA HIS A 217 19.92 1.42 -7.54
C HIS A 217 18.84 2.06 -8.43
N TYR A 218 17.57 1.85 -8.11
CA TYR A 218 16.47 2.36 -8.91
C TYR A 218 16.18 3.85 -8.66
N ARG A 219 16.44 4.36 -7.45
CA ARG A 219 16.39 5.79 -7.16
C ARG A 219 17.40 6.57 -7.98
N ALA A 220 18.62 6.05 -8.13
CA ALA A 220 19.63 6.66 -8.99
C ALA A 220 19.21 6.76 -10.47
N ARG A 221 18.24 5.94 -10.90
CA ARG A 221 17.65 5.94 -12.25
C ARG A 221 16.35 6.72 -12.37
N GLY A 222 15.84 7.30 -11.28
CA GLY A 222 14.64 8.13 -11.28
C GLY A 222 13.37 7.46 -10.74
N VAL A 223 13.47 6.32 -10.06
CA VAL A 223 12.33 5.73 -9.31
C VAL A 223 12.28 6.33 -7.91
N TYR A 224 11.22 7.09 -7.63
CA TYR A 224 11.02 7.74 -6.32
C TYR A 224 9.87 7.14 -5.51
N TYR A 225 9.01 6.35 -6.14
CA TYR A 225 7.83 5.77 -5.53
C TYR A 225 7.92 4.25 -5.56
N PHE A 226 7.77 3.64 -4.39
CA PHE A 226 7.80 2.20 -4.21
C PHE A 226 6.50 1.73 -3.54
N GLN A 227 5.91 0.67 -4.06
CA GLN A 227 4.74 0.00 -3.48
C GLN A 227 5.18 -1.36 -2.92
N LEU A 228 4.97 -1.57 -1.63
CA LEU A 228 5.26 -2.83 -0.98
C LEU A 228 4.07 -3.77 -1.11
N TYR A 229 4.34 -5.00 -1.57
CA TYR A 229 3.36 -6.04 -1.87
C TYR A 229 2.39 -5.70 -3.01
N ASN A 230 1.76 -6.76 -3.52
CA ASN A 230 0.66 -6.66 -4.47
C ASN A 230 -0.68 -6.71 -3.72
N GLU A 231 -1.53 -5.70 -3.95
CA GLU A 231 -2.90 -5.59 -3.44
C GLU A 231 -3.15 -6.24 -2.06
N PRO A 232 -2.45 -5.81 -0.99
CA PRO A 232 -2.45 -6.52 0.29
C PRO A 232 -3.82 -6.56 0.96
N ASN A 233 -4.77 -5.74 0.53
CA ASN A 233 -6.16 -5.77 0.99
C ASN A 233 -6.98 -6.95 0.43
N VAL A 234 -6.49 -7.64 -0.60
CA VAL A 234 -7.21 -8.75 -1.24
C VAL A 234 -6.76 -10.07 -0.63
N ASN A 235 -7.72 -10.89 -0.19
CA ASN A 235 -7.45 -12.13 0.52
C ASN A 235 -6.65 -13.16 -0.29
N VAL A 236 -6.83 -13.18 -1.61
CA VAL A 236 -6.07 -14.05 -2.51
C VAL A 236 -4.58 -13.68 -2.56
N GLU A 237 -4.24 -12.42 -2.27
CA GLU A 237 -2.87 -11.93 -2.27
C GLU A 237 -2.26 -11.97 -0.87
N ASN A 238 -3.05 -11.71 0.18
CA ASN A 238 -2.54 -11.61 1.56
C ASN A 238 -2.55 -12.93 2.36
N HIS A 239 -3.38 -13.91 1.95
CA HIS A 239 -3.56 -15.21 2.63
C HIS A 239 -3.94 -15.12 4.13
N GLN A 240 -4.58 -14.03 4.57
CA GLN A 240 -4.94 -13.77 5.98
C GLN A 240 -6.45 -13.90 6.26
N GLY A 241 -7.28 -14.05 5.22
CA GLY A 241 -8.74 -14.13 5.36
C GLY A 241 -9.43 -12.78 5.59
N PHE A 242 -8.69 -11.72 5.93
CA PHE A 242 -9.16 -10.34 5.97
C PHE A 242 -8.00 -9.35 5.79
N ALA A 243 -8.32 -8.10 5.45
CA ALA A 243 -7.34 -7.02 5.37
C ALA A 243 -6.88 -6.58 6.77
N ASN A 244 -5.56 -6.60 7.02
CA ASN A 244 -4.96 -6.27 8.31
C ASN A 244 -3.88 -5.18 8.20
N PRO A 245 -4.27 -3.89 8.13
CA PRO A 245 -3.33 -2.77 7.97
C PRO A 245 -2.23 -2.71 9.04
N ASN A 246 -2.54 -3.11 10.28
CA ASN A 246 -1.58 -3.14 11.38
C ASN A 246 -0.47 -4.18 11.17
N GLN A 247 -0.81 -5.33 10.56
CA GLN A 247 0.20 -6.32 10.18
C GLN A 247 1.03 -5.81 9.00
N TYR A 248 0.40 -5.14 8.02
CA TYR A 248 1.11 -4.57 6.87
C TYR A 248 2.12 -3.54 7.32
N ALA A 249 1.72 -2.60 8.18
CA ALA A 249 2.60 -1.60 8.76
C ALA A 249 3.78 -2.22 9.52
N ARG A 250 3.57 -3.31 10.28
CA ARG A 250 4.67 -4.02 10.96
C ARG A 250 5.62 -4.70 9.98
N ALA A 251 5.10 -5.36 8.95
CA ALA A 251 5.92 -5.99 7.92
C ALA A 251 6.71 -4.94 7.11
N TRP A 252 6.10 -3.77 6.86
CA TRP A 252 6.74 -2.62 6.21
C TRP A 252 7.82 -1.99 7.08
N ALA A 253 7.57 -1.78 8.37
CA ALA A 253 8.53 -1.17 9.28
C ALA A 253 9.78 -2.04 9.50
N ALA A 254 9.65 -3.37 9.42
CA ALA A 254 10.81 -4.27 9.47
C ALA A 254 11.63 -4.28 8.16
N ALA A 255 11.06 -3.76 7.09
CA ALA A 255 11.60 -3.79 5.74
C ALA A 255 12.26 -2.46 5.32
N ALA A 256 11.95 -1.37 6.02
CA ALA A 256 12.48 -0.02 5.85
C ALA A 256 13.59 0.27 6.85
#